data_AF-A0A957JI86-F1
#
_entry.id   AF-A0A957JI86-F1
#
_cell.length_a   1.000
_cell.length_b   1.000
_cell.length_c   1.000
_cell.angle_alpha   90.00
_cell.angle_beta   90.00
_cell.angle_gamma   90.00
#
_symmetry.space_group_name_H-M   'P 1'
#
loop_
_entity.id
_entity.type
_entity.pdbx_description
1 polymer ?
#
loop_
_entity_poly.entity_id
_entity_poly.type
_entity_poly.pdbx_seq_one_letter_code
_entity_poly.pdbx_strand_id
1 'polypeptide(L)'
;MSDSPTPPIAAIKPKELTLHGHTRVDNYFWLRERDNPEVIAYLDAEGRYTEAMMAHTKPLQDELYEEMVGRIQETDSSAPIKKGDYYYYDRTEAGQHHKIHCRKHGSLDAPGEILLDENELAADTSYFKLGIFQVSPNQQLLAYSTDTSGGERYTLVVKNLATGEMLADAVPNTFYSVEWANDNQTLFYNKQDETWRSYKIFRHTLGSEASNDAEVYHEPDELFNVYMHKTRDEAYIVITVISMETCEQHYLDANTPHGNLTLLAPRKRGVRYFLNHRQGEFFILSNEDAPNFKVMFTA
;
A
#
# COMPACT_ATOMS: atom_id res chain seq x y z
N MET A 1 -24.64 39.22 23.69
CA MET A 1 -23.52 38.26 23.79
C MET A 1 -24.08 36.94 23.35
N SER A 2 -23.75 36.46 22.14
CA SER A 2 -24.21 35.12 21.75
C SER A 2 -23.48 34.12 22.63
N ASP A 3 -24.21 33.26 23.33
CA ASP A 3 -23.60 32.18 24.11
C ASP A 3 -22.64 31.40 23.22
N SER A 4 -21.38 31.30 23.65
CA SER A 4 -20.40 30.44 22.99
C SER A 4 -20.88 28.99 23.05
N PRO A 5 -20.71 28.20 21.97
CA PRO A 5 -21.01 26.77 22.00
C PRO A 5 -20.36 26.11 23.22
N THR A 6 -21.09 25.24 23.91
CA THR A 6 -20.56 24.49 25.06
C THR A 6 -19.98 23.17 24.54
N PRO A 7 -18.73 22.81 24.91
CA PRO A 7 -18.13 21.54 24.50
C PRO A 7 -18.88 20.35 25.12
N PRO A 8 -18.98 19.21 24.41
CA PRO A 8 -19.54 18.00 24.99
C PRO A 8 -18.64 17.49 26.13
N ILE A 9 -19.25 16.88 27.14
CA ILE A 9 -18.54 16.33 28.29
C ILE A 9 -18.57 14.81 28.19
N ALA A 10 -17.40 14.19 28.01
CA ALA A 10 -17.26 12.75 27.98
C ALA A 10 -17.65 12.11 29.33
N ALA A 11 -18.40 11.01 29.28
CA ALA A 11 -18.68 10.22 30.48
C ALA A 11 -17.38 9.63 31.05
N ILE A 12 -17.20 9.75 32.37
CA ILE A 12 -16.11 9.13 33.11
C ILE A 12 -16.49 7.68 33.41
N LYS A 13 -15.78 6.73 32.81
CA LYS A 13 -15.91 5.28 33.05
C LYS A 13 -14.54 4.72 33.43
N PRO A 14 -14.20 4.69 34.74
CA PRO A 14 -12.88 4.27 35.20
C PRO A 14 -12.52 2.86 34.75
N LYS A 15 -11.37 2.71 34.08
CA LYS A 15 -10.75 1.43 33.76
C LYS A 15 -9.35 1.37 34.36
N GLU A 16 -9.13 0.42 35.27
CA GLU A 16 -7.79 0.15 35.78
C GLU A 16 -6.95 -0.62 34.76
N LEU A 17 -5.73 -0.13 34.55
CA LEU A 17 -4.71 -0.72 33.68
C LEU A 17 -3.45 -0.93 34.51
N THR A 18 -3.08 -2.20 34.73
CA THR A 18 -1.89 -2.57 35.51
C THR A 18 -0.80 -3.12 34.59
N LEU A 19 0.36 -2.48 34.60
CA LEU A 19 1.54 -2.94 33.87
C LEU A 19 2.80 -2.72 34.71
N HIS A 20 3.70 -3.70 34.73
CA HIS A 20 4.93 -3.68 35.55
C HIS A 20 4.71 -3.37 37.04
N GLY A 21 3.59 -3.83 37.61
CA GLY A 21 3.25 -3.59 39.01
C GLY A 21 2.70 -2.18 39.32
N HIS A 22 2.50 -1.34 38.30
CA HIS A 22 1.90 -0.01 38.44
C HIS A 22 0.48 0.01 37.86
N THR A 23 -0.48 0.48 38.65
CA THR A 23 -1.87 0.65 38.24
C THR A 23 -2.15 2.10 37.89
N ARG A 24 -2.77 2.33 36.73
CA ARG A 24 -3.29 3.63 36.28
C ARG A 24 -4.78 3.49 36.03
N VAL A 25 -5.54 4.55 36.29
CA VAL A 25 -6.96 4.61 35.94
C VAL A 25 -7.11 5.45 34.68
N ASP A 26 -7.66 4.85 33.63
CA ASP A 26 -8.09 5.55 32.44
C ASP A 26 -9.61 5.74 32.48
N ASN A 27 -10.06 6.97 32.64
CA ASN A 27 -11.47 7.34 32.72
C ASN A 27 -12.20 7.28 31.37
N TYR A 28 -11.47 7.14 30.27
CA TYR A 28 -11.98 7.27 28.91
C TYR A 28 -11.60 6.08 28.01
N PHE A 29 -11.11 4.99 28.59
CA PHE A 29 -10.73 3.77 27.86
C PHE A 29 -11.85 3.22 26.97
N TRP A 30 -13.11 3.44 27.37
CA TRP A 30 -14.31 3.05 26.64
C TRP A 30 -14.45 3.72 25.26
N LEU A 31 -13.84 4.89 25.04
CA LEU A 31 -13.85 5.60 23.75
C LEU A 31 -13.15 4.81 22.63
N ARG A 32 -12.39 3.76 22.96
CA ARG A 32 -11.75 2.88 21.97
C ARG A 32 -12.75 1.95 21.26
N GLU A 33 -13.96 1.79 21.79
CA GLU A 33 -14.97 0.84 21.30
C GLU A 33 -15.71 1.44 20.10
N ARG A 34 -15.19 1.20 18.89
CA ARG A 34 -15.65 1.84 17.65
C ARG A 34 -17.15 1.67 17.37
N ASP A 35 -17.71 0.50 17.69
CA ASP A 35 -19.12 0.19 17.42
C ASP A 35 -20.06 0.55 18.58
N ASN A 36 -19.52 1.11 19.68
CA ASN A 36 -20.31 1.47 20.83
C ASN A 36 -21.17 2.73 20.52
N PRO A 37 -22.52 2.66 20.64
CA PRO A 37 -23.39 3.79 20.34
C PRO A 37 -23.10 5.04 21.17
N GLU A 38 -22.60 4.89 22.41
CA GLU A 38 -22.22 6.03 23.24
C GLU A 38 -20.97 6.74 22.70
N VAL A 39 -20.05 6.00 22.07
CA VAL A 39 -18.83 6.56 21.48
C VAL A 39 -19.22 7.36 20.24
N ILE A 40 -20.04 6.76 19.37
CA ILE A 40 -20.55 7.42 18.16
C ILE A 40 -21.30 8.71 18.54
N ALA A 41 -22.21 8.64 19.52
CA ALA A 41 -22.96 9.82 19.97
C ALA A 41 -22.05 10.92 20.52
N TYR A 42 -20.96 10.57 21.22
CA TYR A 42 -19.97 11.52 21.70
C TYR A 42 -19.17 12.16 20.56
N LEU A 43 -18.73 11.37 19.58
CA LEU A 43 -18.03 11.87 18.39
C LEU A 43 -18.91 12.81 17.56
N ASP A 44 -20.19 12.47 17.38
CA ASP A 44 -21.15 13.35 16.69
C ASP A 44 -21.35 14.67 17.45
N ALA A 45 -21.31 14.64 18.78
CA ALA A 45 -21.41 15.84 19.61
C ALA A 45 -20.15 16.72 19.48
N GLU A 46 -18.96 16.13 19.43
CA GLU A 46 -17.71 16.84 19.15
C GLU A 46 -17.71 17.45 17.74
N GLY A 47 -18.27 16.74 16.74
CA GLY A 47 -18.46 17.23 15.38
C GLY A 47 -19.33 18.49 15.35
N ARG A 48 -20.52 18.44 15.96
CA ARG A 48 -21.43 19.61 16.06
C ARG A 48 -20.79 20.78 16.81
N TYR A 49 -20.07 20.51 17.90
CA TYR A 49 -19.37 21.55 18.64
C TYR A 49 -18.28 22.22 17.78
N THR A 50 -17.51 21.42 17.04
CA THR A 50 -16.48 21.91 16.11
C THR A 50 -17.09 22.78 15.02
N GLU A 51 -18.17 22.34 14.38
CA GLU A 51 -18.90 23.12 13.36
C GLU A 51 -19.37 24.46 13.92
N ALA A 52 -19.98 24.47 15.11
CA ALA A 52 -20.49 25.68 15.74
C ALA A 52 -19.37 26.66 16.12
N MET A 53 -18.26 26.16 16.68
CA MET A 53 -17.11 26.99 17.03
C MET A 53 -16.41 27.57 15.79
N MET A 54 -16.31 26.77 14.72
CA MET A 54 -15.61 27.15 13.49
C MET A 54 -16.49 27.95 12.51
N ALA A 55 -17.79 28.07 12.75
CA ALA A 55 -18.74 28.72 11.84
C ALA A 55 -18.30 30.13 11.38
N HIS A 56 -17.72 30.93 12.28
CA HIS A 56 -17.24 32.28 11.97
C HIS A 56 -16.05 32.31 10.99
N THR A 57 -15.33 31.20 10.83
CA THR A 57 -14.18 31.07 9.92
C THR A 57 -14.58 30.56 8.54
N LYS A 58 -15.85 30.22 8.30
CA LYS A 58 -16.31 29.65 7.03
C LYS A 58 -15.88 30.48 5.79
N PRO A 59 -15.97 31.83 5.79
CA PRO A 59 -15.49 32.62 4.65
C PRO A 59 -13.99 32.44 4.36
N LEU A 60 -13.18 32.36 5.42
CA LEU A 60 -11.73 32.13 5.27
C LEU A 60 -11.44 30.70 4.80
N GLN A 61 -12.18 29.70 5.27
CA GLN A 61 -12.04 28.32 4.79
C GLN A 61 -12.36 28.22 3.30
N ASP A 62 -13.40 28.91 2.85
CA ASP A 62 -13.80 28.92 1.44
C ASP A 62 -12.75 29.66 0.58
N GLU A 63 -12.22 30.80 1.05
CA GLU A 63 -11.11 31.50 0.39
C GLU A 63 -9.87 30.61 0.24
N LEU A 64 -9.45 29.95 1.32
CA LEU A 64 -8.32 29.03 1.31
C LEU A 64 -8.57 27.81 0.41
N TYR A 65 -9.80 27.28 0.38
CA TYR A 65 -10.18 26.19 -0.49
C TYR A 65 -10.02 26.57 -1.96
N GLU A 66 -10.63 27.68 -2.39
CA GLU A 66 -10.52 28.18 -3.76
C GLU A 66 -9.08 28.51 -4.15
N GLU A 67 -8.31 29.07 -3.22
CA GLU A 67 -6.88 29.32 -3.41
C GLU A 67 -6.05 28.04 -3.60
N MET A 68 -6.34 26.97 -2.86
CA MET A 68 -5.66 25.68 -3.00
C MET A 68 -6.04 25.02 -4.32
N VAL A 69 -7.33 24.96 -4.63
CA VAL A 69 -7.85 24.38 -5.88
C VAL A 69 -7.34 25.15 -7.10
N GLY A 70 -7.35 26.49 -7.05
CA GLY A 70 -6.86 27.34 -8.13
C GLY A 70 -5.36 27.21 -8.44
N ARG A 71 -4.58 26.54 -7.58
CA ARG A 71 -3.16 26.21 -7.79
C ARG A 71 -2.95 24.78 -8.29
N ILE A 72 -4.01 23.97 -8.35
CA ILE A 72 -3.98 22.60 -8.86
C ILE A 72 -4.35 22.63 -10.33
N GLN A 73 -3.51 22.02 -11.17
CA GLN A 73 -3.85 21.79 -12.56
C GLN A 73 -4.73 20.54 -12.65
N GLU A 74 -6.05 20.72 -12.75
CA GLU A 74 -7.00 19.59 -12.71
C GLU A 74 -6.82 18.62 -13.87
N THR A 75 -6.57 19.14 -15.08
CA THR A 75 -6.20 18.33 -16.24
C THR A 75 -4.70 18.27 -16.39
N ASP A 76 -4.09 17.16 -16.01
CA ASP A 76 -2.65 16.98 -16.05
C ASP A 76 -2.25 15.57 -16.50
N SER A 77 -1.00 15.42 -16.92
CA SER A 77 -0.40 14.13 -17.27
C SER A 77 1.00 14.03 -16.68
N SER A 78 1.32 12.88 -16.10
CA SER A 78 2.68 12.60 -15.64
C SER A 78 3.65 12.48 -16.83
N ALA A 79 4.94 12.68 -16.56
CA ALA A 79 5.99 12.35 -17.51
C ALA A 79 5.95 10.83 -17.82
N PRO A 80 5.89 10.41 -19.11
CA PRO A 80 5.82 8.99 -19.43
C PRO A 80 7.12 8.23 -19.12
N ILE A 81 6.99 7.04 -18.54
CA ILE A 81 8.12 6.15 -18.20
C ILE A 81 8.13 4.97 -19.17
N LYS A 82 9.26 4.75 -19.85
CA LYS A 82 9.43 3.59 -20.73
C LYS A 82 9.70 2.33 -19.91
N LYS A 83 8.87 1.30 -20.10
CA LYS A 83 9.10 -0.06 -19.61
C LYS A 83 8.73 -1.04 -20.73
N GLY A 84 9.66 -1.91 -21.11
CA GLY A 84 9.49 -2.79 -22.26
C GLY A 84 9.19 -2.02 -23.55
N ASP A 85 8.07 -2.39 -24.18
CA ASP A 85 7.62 -1.83 -25.46
C ASP A 85 6.67 -0.64 -25.27
N TYR A 86 6.35 -0.27 -24.03
CA TYR A 86 5.36 0.75 -23.73
C TYR A 86 5.93 1.93 -22.94
N TYR A 87 5.25 3.07 -23.07
CA TYR A 87 5.41 4.25 -22.22
C TYR A 87 4.19 4.38 -21.32
N TYR A 88 4.37 4.29 -20.01
CA TYR A 88 3.32 4.36 -19.01
C TYR A 88 3.22 5.76 -18.42
N TYR A 89 2.00 6.23 -18.18
CA TYR A 89 1.74 7.56 -17.62
C TYR A 89 0.38 7.58 -16.92
N ASP A 90 0.25 8.46 -15.94
CA ASP A 90 -1.02 8.78 -15.30
C ASP A 90 -1.55 10.08 -15.89
N ARG A 91 -2.87 10.23 -15.92
CA ARG A 91 -3.53 11.52 -16.18
C ARG A 91 -4.68 11.78 -15.23
N THR A 92 -5.00 13.04 -15.04
CA THR A 92 -6.22 13.51 -14.36
C THR A 92 -7.05 14.34 -15.34
N GLU A 93 -8.35 14.37 -15.13
CA GLU A 93 -9.29 15.14 -15.95
C GLU A 93 -10.07 16.10 -15.04
N ALA A 94 -10.41 17.28 -15.55
CA ALA A 94 -11.15 18.27 -14.76
C ALA A 94 -12.48 17.73 -14.23
N GLY A 95 -12.76 17.99 -12.96
CA GLY A 95 -13.95 17.49 -12.27
C GLY A 95 -13.90 16.01 -11.85
N GLN A 96 -12.82 15.28 -12.14
CA GLN A 96 -12.59 13.91 -11.66
C GLN A 96 -11.71 13.90 -10.41
N HIS A 97 -11.93 12.92 -9.53
CA HIS A 97 -11.26 12.85 -8.23
C HIS A 97 -10.04 11.91 -8.22
N HIS A 98 -9.95 11.01 -9.19
CA HIS A 98 -8.94 9.97 -9.24
C HIS A 98 -8.19 9.93 -10.58
N LYS A 99 -7.05 9.24 -10.57
CA LYS A 99 -6.18 9.10 -11.72
C LYS A 99 -6.72 8.11 -12.75
N ILE A 100 -6.31 8.30 -13.99
CA ILE A 100 -6.47 7.34 -15.08
C ILE A 100 -5.08 6.85 -15.47
N HIS A 101 -4.86 5.54 -15.35
CA HIS A 101 -3.60 4.90 -15.70
C HIS A 101 -3.59 4.50 -17.18
N CYS A 102 -2.58 4.96 -17.91
CA CYS A 102 -2.52 4.83 -19.35
C CYS A 102 -1.17 4.29 -19.81
N ARG A 103 -1.12 3.79 -21.06
CA ARG A 103 0.13 3.48 -21.76
C ARG A 103 0.08 3.85 -23.25
N LYS A 104 1.24 3.92 -23.90
CA LYS A 104 1.42 4.07 -25.35
C LYS A 104 2.42 3.03 -25.86
N HIS A 105 2.12 2.38 -26.99
CA HIS A 105 2.99 1.34 -27.55
C HIS A 105 4.04 1.92 -28.51
N GLY A 106 5.32 1.57 -28.33
CA GLY A 106 6.44 1.84 -29.23
C GLY A 106 6.95 3.29 -29.25
N SER A 107 6.06 4.30 -29.24
CA SER A 107 6.41 5.72 -29.32
C SER A 107 5.52 6.59 -28.42
N LEU A 108 6.04 7.76 -28.03
CA LEU A 108 5.29 8.80 -27.32
C LEU A 108 4.18 9.44 -28.19
N ASP A 109 4.29 9.33 -29.52
CA ASP A 109 3.30 9.83 -30.48
C ASP A 109 2.20 8.80 -30.79
N ALA A 110 2.33 7.57 -30.29
CA ALA A 110 1.31 6.54 -30.48
C ALA A 110 0.02 6.89 -29.70
N PRO A 111 -1.15 6.40 -30.14
CA PRO A 111 -2.39 6.56 -29.39
C PRO A 111 -2.26 5.92 -27.99
N GLY A 112 -2.88 6.58 -27.01
CA GLY A 112 -2.93 6.08 -25.64
C GLY A 112 -3.99 4.98 -25.45
N GLU A 113 -3.70 4.04 -24.57
CA GLU A 113 -4.59 3.00 -24.08
C GLU A 113 -4.83 3.22 -22.58
N ILE A 114 -6.09 3.21 -22.14
CA ILE A 114 -6.45 3.26 -20.72
C ILE A 114 -6.37 1.85 -20.15
N LEU A 115 -5.55 1.67 -19.13
CA LEU A 115 -5.38 0.41 -18.41
C LEU A 115 -6.40 0.29 -17.28
N LEU A 116 -6.58 1.38 -16.54
CA LEU A 116 -7.44 1.46 -15.37
C LEU A 116 -7.91 2.90 -15.17
N ASP A 117 -9.22 3.10 -15.03
CA ASP A 117 -9.80 4.36 -14.60
C ASP A 117 -10.27 4.20 -13.15
N GLU A 118 -9.59 4.87 -12.22
CA GLU A 118 -9.97 4.80 -10.81
C GLU A 118 -11.34 5.46 -10.55
N ASN A 119 -11.78 6.41 -11.38
CA ASN A 119 -13.09 7.09 -11.21
C ASN A 119 -14.24 6.13 -11.50
N GLU A 120 -14.09 5.28 -12.53
CA GLU A 120 -15.07 4.23 -12.83
C GLU A 120 -15.17 3.22 -11.68
N LEU A 121 -14.05 2.86 -11.06
CA LEU A 121 -14.02 1.94 -9.93
C LEU A 121 -14.57 2.57 -8.64
N ALA A 122 -14.41 3.88 -8.47
CA ALA A 122 -14.82 4.61 -7.28
C ALA A 122 -16.30 5.03 -7.29
N ALA A 123 -16.96 5.04 -8.45
CA ALA A 123 -18.25 5.69 -8.69
C ALA A 123 -19.36 5.34 -7.67
N ASP A 124 -19.43 4.09 -7.22
CA ASP A 124 -20.46 3.59 -6.30
C ASP A 124 -19.96 3.41 -4.85
N THR A 125 -18.86 4.07 -4.48
CA THR A 125 -18.22 3.90 -3.17
C THR A 125 -18.04 5.24 -2.46
N SER A 126 -18.23 5.26 -1.13
CA SER A 126 -17.96 6.46 -0.31
C SER A 126 -16.48 6.68 -0.04
N TYR A 127 -15.65 5.66 -0.27
CA TYR A 127 -14.20 5.69 -0.18
C TYR A 127 -13.63 4.74 -1.23
N PHE A 128 -12.56 5.16 -1.89
CA PHE A 128 -11.82 4.33 -2.82
C PHE A 128 -10.33 4.57 -2.68
N LYS A 129 -9.58 3.47 -2.64
CA LYS A 129 -8.12 3.50 -2.70
C LYS A 129 -7.61 2.38 -3.58
N LEU A 130 -6.82 2.75 -4.59
CA LEU A 130 -5.95 1.82 -5.30
C LEU A 130 -4.75 1.45 -4.41
N GLY A 131 -4.53 0.15 -4.23
CA GLY A 131 -3.42 -0.42 -3.47
C GLY A 131 -2.20 -0.62 -4.35
N ILE A 132 -2.17 -1.73 -5.10
CA ILE A 132 -1.11 -2.04 -6.07
C ILE A 132 -1.59 -1.83 -7.50
N PHE A 133 -0.66 -1.51 -8.39
CA PHE A 133 -0.84 -1.47 -9.85
C PHE A 133 0.41 -2.07 -10.50
N GLN A 134 0.32 -3.29 -11.01
CA GLN A 134 1.46 -4.07 -11.50
C GLN A 134 1.13 -4.77 -12.82
N VAL A 135 1.78 -4.31 -13.90
CA VAL A 135 1.68 -4.94 -15.22
C VAL A 135 2.61 -6.15 -15.30
N SER A 136 2.11 -7.25 -15.86
CA SER A 136 2.88 -8.49 -16.02
C SER A 136 4.12 -8.29 -16.91
N PRO A 137 5.16 -9.13 -16.78
CA PRO A 137 6.38 -9.03 -17.58
C PRO A 137 6.18 -9.02 -19.11
N ASN A 138 5.19 -9.76 -19.62
CA ASN A 138 4.80 -9.77 -21.03
C ASN A 138 3.88 -8.61 -21.44
N GLN A 139 3.53 -7.74 -20.49
CA GLN A 139 2.71 -6.54 -20.68
C GLN A 139 1.28 -6.84 -21.15
N GLN A 140 0.75 -8.04 -20.87
CA GLN A 140 -0.60 -8.45 -21.28
C GLN A 140 -1.62 -8.49 -20.14
N LEU A 141 -1.17 -8.55 -18.88
CA LEU A 141 -2.03 -8.60 -17.71
C LEU A 141 -1.73 -7.42 -16.79
N LEU A 142 -2.75 -6.95 -16.08
CA LEU A 142 -2.63 -5.98 -14.99
C LEU A 142 -3.14 -6.63 -13.71
N ALA A 143 -2.27 -6.82 -12.74
CA ALA A 143 -2.66 -7.07 -11.36
C ALA A 143 -2.88 -5.71 -10.68
N TYR A 144 -4.02 -5.52 -10.05
CA TYR A 144 -4.29 -4.34 -9.23
C TYR A 144 -5.12 -4.71 -8.01
N SER A 145 -5.09 -3.88 -6.97
CA SER A 145 -5.84 -4.15 -5.75
C SER A 145 -6.58 -2.91 -5.26
N THR A 146 -7.75 -3.09 -4.67
CA THR A 146 -8.59 -1.97 -4.21
C THR A 146 -9.06 -2.15 -2.77
N ASP A 147 -9.23 -1.03 -2.05
CA ASP A 147 -9.88 -0.92 -0.75
C ASP A 147 -10.98 0.14 -0.83
N THR A 148 -12.20 -0.24 -0.50
CA THR A 148 -13.39 0.62 -0.50
C THR A 148 -13.89 0.96 0.90
N SER A 149 -13.16 0.53 1.93
CA SER A 149 -13.52 0.68 3.35
C SER A 149 -12.60 1.61 4.13
N GLY A 150 -11.37 1.83 3.65
CA GLY A 150 -10.33 2.57 4.37
C GLY A 150 -9.62 1.74 5.44
N GLY A 151 -9.86 0.43 5.47
CA GLY A 151 -9.25 -0.50 6.42
C GLY A 151 -7.84 -0.97 6.04
N GLU A 152 -7.31 -0.52 4.90
CA GLU A 152 -6.03 -0.95 4.32
C GLU A 152 -5.95 -2.47 4.05
N ARG A 153 -7.11 -3.10 3.84
CA ARG A 153 -7.22 -4.49 3.38
C ARG A 153 -7.70 -4.49 1.94
N TYR A 154 -6.83 -4.96 1.06
CA TYR A 154 -7.08 -4.90 -0.36
C TYR A 154 -7.59 -6.24 -0.90
N THR A 155 -8.36 -6.16 -1.98
CA THR A 155 -8.64 -7.32 -2.83
C THR A 155 -7.84 -7.19 -4.11
N LEU A 156 -6.89 -8.11 -4.31
CA LEU A 156 -6.07 -8.21 -5.51
C LEU A 156 -6.84 -8.96 -6.59
N VAL A 157 -6.91 -8.36 -7.78
CA VAL A 157 -7.58 -8.90 -8.96
C VAL A 157 -6.68 -8.74 -10.19
N VAL A 158 -7.00 -9.46 -11.27
CA VAL A 158 -6.21 -9.43 -12.51
C VAL A 158 -7.09 -9.11 -13.71
N LYS A 159 -6.66 -8.16 -14.53
CA LYS A 159 -7.30 -7.74 -15.78
C LYS A 159 -6.46 -8.17 -16.98
N ASN A 160 -7.10 -8.73 -18.00
CA ASN A 160 -6.49 -8.93 -19.31
C ASN A 160 -6.49 -7.59 -20.07
N LEU A 161 -5.31 -7.08 -20.41
CA LEU A 161 -5.18 -5.77 -21.07
C LEU A 161 -5.55 -5.82 -22.56
N ALA A 162 -5.47 -6.98 -23.21
CA ALA A 162 -5.85 -7.11 -24.61
C ALA A 162 -7.37 -7.11 -24.80
N THR A 163 -8.13 -7.73 -23.89
CA THR A 163 -9.60 -7.81 -23.97
C THR A 163 -10.31 -6.78 -23.10
N GLY A 164 -9.64 -6.25 -22.09
CA GLY A 164 -10.23 -5.40 -21.06
C GLY A 164 -11.01 -6.17 -19.98
N GLU A 165 -11.09 -7.50 -20.08
CA GLU A 165 -11.88 -8.34 -19.17
C GLU A 165 -11.12 -8.66 -17.88
N MET A 166 -11.87 -8.80 -16.78
CA MET A 166 -11.33 -9.31 -15.52
C MET A 166 -11.20 -10.84 -15.58
N LEU A 167 -10.09 -11.37 -15.07
CA LEU A 167 -9.95 -12.79 -14.80
C LEU A 167 -10.80 -13.18 -13.57
N ALA A 168 -11.02 -14.48 -13.37
CA ALA A 168 -11.78 -15.01 -12.24
C ALA A 168 -11.03 -14.88 -10.89
N ASP A 169 -9.72 -14.60 -10.95
CA ASP A 169 -8.84 -14.49 -9.79
C ASP A 169 -9.20 -13.29 -8.90
N ALA A 170 -9.44 -13.58 -7.62
CA ALA A 170 -9.63 -12.59 -6.57
C ALA A 170 -8.98 -13.07 -5.27
N VAL A 171 -7.98 -12.34 -4.78
CA VAL A 171 -7.25 -12.64 -3.56
C VAL A 171 -7.58 -11.59 -2.51
N PRO A 172 -8.36 -11.91 -1.46
CA PRO A 172 -8.74 -10.94 -0.44
C PRO A 172 -7.68 -10.80 0.65
N ASN A 173 -7.77 -9.69 1.40
CA ASN A 173 -6.90 -9.38 2.55
C ASN A 173 -5.41 -9.30 2.17
N THR A 174 -5.10 -8.78 0.98
CA THR A 174 -3.73 -8.45 0.59
C THR A 174 -3.34 -7.07 1.11
N PHE A 175 -2.05 -6.76 1.09
CA PHE A 175 -1.52 -5.43 1.42
C PHE A 175 -0.72 -4.84 0.24
N TYR A 176 0.07 -3.79 0.48
CA TYR A 176 0.74 -2.99 -0.57
C TYR A 176 1.95 -3.65 -1.26
N SER A 177 2.17 -4.96 -1.13
CA SER A 177 3.34 -5.62 -1.72
C SER A 177 2.92 -6.80 -2.57
N VAL A 178 3.05 -6.65 -3.89
CA VAL A 178 2.73 -7.65 -4.91
C VAL A 178 3.79 -7.61 -6.01
N GLU A 179 4.27 -8.78 -6.43
CA GLU A 179 5.25 -8.92 -7.52
C GLU A 179 4.91 -10.07 -8.46
N TRP A 180 5.05 -9.82 -9.77
CA TRP A 180 4.94 -10.85 -10.80
C TRP A 180 6.24 -11.65 -10.93
N ALA A 181 6.12 -12.98 -11.00
CA ALA A 181 7.15 -13.80 -11.59
C ALA A 181 7.20 -13.64 -13.12
N ASN A 182 8.30 -14.08 -13.73
CA ASN A 182 8.55 -13.93 -15.16
C ASN A 182 7.74 -14.89 -16.05
N ASP A 183 7.01 -15.84 -15.44
CA ASP A 183 6.12 -16.76 -16.14
C ASP A 183 4.79 -16.13 -16.58
N ASN A 184 4.45 -14.92 -16.08
CA ASN A 184 3.16 -14.24 -16.28
C ASN A 184 1.94 -15.02 -15.74
N GLN A 185 2.19 -15.97 -14.85
CA GLN A 185 1.20 -16.89 -14.29
C GLN A 185 1.21 -16.86 -12.76
N THR A 186 2.32 -16.42 -12.17
CA THR A 186 2.51 -16.45 -10.72
C THR A 186 2.68 -15.04 -10.14
N LEU A 187 1.92 -14.77 -9.08
CA LEU A 187 2.00 -13.56 -8.27
C LEU A 187 2.46 -13.90 -6.86
N PHE A 188 3.35 -13.08 -6.31
CA PHE A 188 3.65 -13.09 -4.88
C PHE A 188 2.94 -11.90 -4.24
N TYR A 189 2.43 -12.07 -3.03
CA TYR A 189 1.77 -10.98 -2.31
C TYR A 189 1.90 -11.11 -0.80
N ASN A 190 1.79 -10.01 -0.07
CA ASN A 190 1.83 -10.01 1.39
C ASN A 190 0.44 -9.92 2.04
N LYS A 191 0.32 -10.46 3.25
CA LYS A 191 -0.85 -10.31 4.13
C LYS A 191 -0.47 -9.68 5.47
N GLN A 192 -1.43 -9.00 6.07
CA GLN A 192 -1.33 -8.46 7.43
C GLN A 192 -1.89 -9.45 8.47
N ASP A 193 -1.39 -9.36 9.70
CA ASP A 193 -2.00 -10.00 10.87
C ASP A 193 -3.12 -9.13 11.47
N GLU A 194 -3.64 -9.53 12.64
CA GLU A 194 -4.71 -8.82 13.35
C GLU A 194 -4.27 -7.45 13.89
N THR A 195 -2.97 -7.16 13.90
CA THR A 195 -2.39 -5.89 14.35
C THR A 195 -2.00 -4.96 13.19
N TRP A 196 -2.43 -5.28 11.96
CA TRP A 196 -2.08 -4.56 10.72
C TRP A 196 -0.57 -4.64 10.36
N ARG A 197 0.17 -5.56 10.98
CA ARG A 197 1.58 -5.80 10.64
C ARG A 197 1.67 -6.75 9.45
N SER A 198 2.47 -6.42 8.45
CA SER A 198 2.70 -7.33 7.33
C SER A 198 3.70 -8.41 7.72
N TYR A 199 3.30 -9.68 7.67
CA TYR A 199 4.07 -10.75 8.30
C TYR A 199 4.24 -12.02 7.47
N LYS A 200 3.46 -12.18 6.39
CA LYS A 200 3.52 -13.35 5.52
C LYS A 200 3.54 -12.98 4.06
N ILE A 201 4.27 -13.77 3.29
CA ILE A 201 4.26 -13.77 1.84
C ILE A 201 3.62 -15.06 1.34
N PHE A 202 2.69 -14.91 0.40
CA PHE A 202 2.02 -16.00 -0.29
C PHE A 202 2.35 -15.98 -1.78
N ARG A 203 2.17 -17.14 -2.41
CA ARG A 203 2.26 -17.31 -3.86
C ARG A 203 0.92 -17.75 -4.41
N HIS A 204 0.40 -16.96 -5.35
CA HIS A 204 -0.81 -17.21 -6.09
C HIS A 204 -0.50 -17.63 -7.53
N THR A 205 -1.16 -18.67 -8.02
CA THR A 205 -1.10 -19.10 -9.42
C THR A 205 -2.43 -18.75 -10.08
N LEU A 206 -2.42 -18.01 -11.19
CA LEU A 206 -3.69 -17.59 -11.82
C LEU A 206 -4.54 -18.80 -12.22
N GLY A 207 -5.86 -18.66 -12.14
CA GLY A 207 -6.84 -19.70 -12.35
C GLY A 207 -7.01 -20.66 -11.16
N SER A 208 -6.31 -20.46 -10.05
CA SER A 208 -6.47 -21.26 -8.82
C SER A 208 -7.25 -20.51 -7.75
N GLU A 209 -7.85 -21.23 -6.79
CA GLU A 209 -8.50 -20.58 -5.64
C GLU A 209 -7.45 -20.03 -4.67
N ALA A 210 -7.61 -18.77 -4.25
CA ALA A 210 -6.71 -18.08 -3.32
C ALA A 210 -6.55 -18.78 -1.95
N SER A 211 -7.51 -19.64 -1.56
CA SER A 211 -7.44 -20.47 -0.36
C SER A 211 -6.36 -21.56 -0.43
N ASN A 212 -5.93 -21.92 -1.64
CA ASN A 212 -4.88 -22.92 -1.90
C ASN A 212 -3.49 -22.29 -2.09
N ASP A 213 -3.37 -20.96 -1.99
CA ASP A 213 -2.10 -20.26 -2.16
C ASP A 213 -1.08 -20.74 -1.11
N ALA A 214 0.14 -21.01 -1.58
CA ALA A 214 1.20 -21.49 -0.72
C ALA A 214 1.81 -20.34 0.09
N GLU A 215 2.00 -20.55 1.41
CA GLU A 215 2.83 -19.68 2.24
C GLU A 215 4.31 -19.85 1.82
N VAL A 216 4.94 -18.76 1.40
CA VAL A 216 6.34 -18.73 0.92
C VAL A 216 7.27 -18.28 2.04
N TYR A 217 6.83 -17.34 2.87
CA TYR A 217 7.59 -16.81 3.99
C TYR A 217 6.68 -16.37 5.13
N HIS A 218 7.15 -16.50 6.37
CA HIS A 218 6.46 -16.06 7.58
C HIS A 218 7.46 -15.50 8.59
N GLU A 219 7.25 -14.27 9.03
CA GLU A 219 8.00 -13.61 10.09
C GLU A 219 7.26 -13.70 11.44
N PRO A 220 7.73 -14.54 12.37
CA PRO A 220 7.11 -14.70 13.68
C PRO A 220 7.42 -13.55 14.67
N ASP A 221 8.49 -12.77 14.46
CA ASP A 221 8.88 -11.66 15.33
C ASP A 221 8.07 -10.40 14.99
N GLU A 222 7.23 -9.97 15.95
CA GLU A 222 6.33 -8.82 15.84
C GLU A 222 7.08 -7.49 15.66
N LEU A 223 8.39 -7.43 15.92
CA LEU A 223 9.21 -6.25 15.64
C LEU A 223 9.47 -6.03 14.14
N PHE A 224 9.24 -7.04 13.31
CA PHE A 224 9.58 -7.02 11.88
C PHE A 224 8.34 -7.04 11.00
N ASN A 225 8.40 -6.27 9.91
CA ASN A 225 7.46 -6.34 8.80
C ASN A 225 8.10 -7.03 7.60
N VAL A 226 7.28 -7.64 6.75
CA VAL A 226 7.70 -8.34 5.53
C VAL A 226 7.15 -7.63 4.29
N TYR A 227 8.03 -7.30 3.38
CA TYR A 227 7.72 -6.71 2.08
C TYR A 227 8.43 -7.48 0.97
N MET A 228 8.06 -7.21 -0.26
CA MET A 228 8.75 -7.69 -1.45
C MET A 228 9.00 -6.56 -2.44
N HIS A 229 10.08 -6.71 -3.19
CA HIS A 229 10.34 -5.93 -4.39
C HIS A 229 11.03 -6.82 -5.42
N LYS A 230 10.93 -6.46 -6.70
CA LYS A 230 11.72 -7.08 -7.75
C LYS A 230 12.99 -6.28 -8.06
N THR A 231 14.09 -6.96 -8.40
CA THR A 231 15.33 -6.28 -8.81
C THR A 231 15.09 -5.46 -10.07
N ARG A 232 15.89 -4.41 -10.30
CA ARG A 232 15.64 -3.47 -11.40
C ARG A 232 15.75 -4.11 -12.79
N ASP A 233 16.51 -5.19 -12.89
CA ASP A 233 16.64 -5.99 -14.10
C ASP A 233 15.65 -7.17 -14.17
N GLU A 234 14.67 -7.21 -13.26
CA GLU A 234 13.56 -8.17 -13.21
C GLU A 234 14.00 -9.64 -12.97
N ALA A 235 15.27 -9.85 -12.59
CA ALA A 235 15.85 -11.18 -12.43
C ALA A 235 15.43 -11.86 -11.12
N TYR A 236 15.29 -11.12 -10.02
CA TYR A 236 15.00 -11.69 -8.71
C TYR A 236 13.84 -10.99 -8.02
N ILE A 237 13.00 -11.76 -7.34
CA ILE A 237 12.08 -11.27 -6.31
C ILE A 237 12.81 -11.32 -4.98
N VAL A 238 12.84 -10.21 -4.26
CA VAL A 238 13.52 -10.06 -2.98
C VAL A 238 12.47 -9.86 -1.89
N ILE A 239 12.47 -10.75 -0.91
CA ILE A 239 11.68 -10.60 0.31
C ILE A 239 12.54 -9.85 1.33
N THR A 240 12.05 -8.70 1.77
CA THR A 240 12.70 -7.84 2.77
C THR A 240 11.96 -7.93 4.08
N VAL A 241 12.68 -8.34 5.11
CA VAL A 241 12.19 -8.44 6.48
C VAL A 241 12.86 -7.35 7.29
N ILE A 242 12.10 -6.42 7.85
CA ILE A 242 12.67 -5.17 8.36
C ILE A 242 11.97 -4.68 9.62
N SER A 243 12.78 -4.27 10.60
CA SER A 243 12.38 -3.49 11.77
C SER A 243 12.94 -2.06 11.65
N MET A 244 12.79 -1.24 12.69
CA MET A 244 13.35 0.12 12.68
C MET A 244 14.88 0.16 12.47
N GLU A 245 15.61 -0.82 12.98
CA GLU A 245 17.09 -0.81 12.99
C GLU A 245 17.76 -2.00 12.29
N THR A 246 17.01 -3.05 11.96
CA THR A 246 17.58 -4.32 11.48
C THR A 246 16.84 -4.81 10.25
N CYS A 247 17.55 -5.38 9.27
CA CYS A 247 16.90 -6.12 8.20
C CYS A 247 17.48 -7.53 7.98
N GLU A 248 16.70 -8.34 7.28
CA GLU A 248 17.07 -9.59 6.63
C GLU A 248 16.52 -9.57 5.20
N GLN A 249 17.26 -10.12 4.23
CA GLN A 249 16.74 -10.27 2.88
C GLN A 249 16.93 -11.68 2.35
N HIS A 250 15.87 -12.19 1.73
CA HIS A 250 15.85 -13.44 0.99
C HIS A 250 15.57 -13.12 -0.48
N TYR A 251 16.08 -13.91 -1.42
CA TYR A 251 15.81 -13.72 -2.84
C TYR A 251 15.46 -15.03 -3.55
N LEU A 252 14.69 -14.91 -4.62
CA LEU A 252 14.25 -16.00 -5.49
C LEU A 252 14.42 -15.57 -6.94
N ASP A 253 14.97 -16.44 -7.80
CA ASP A 253 14.99 -16.19 -9.24
C ASP A 253 13.56 -16.14 -9.77
N ALA A 254 13.19 -15.00 -10.35
CA ALA A 254 11.85 -14.71 -10.82
C ALA A 254 11.42 -15.59 -12.01
N ASN A 255 12.35 -16.29 -12.66
CA ASN A 255 12.06 -17.29 -13.69
C ASN A 255 11.75 -18.68 -13.10
N THR A 256 12.00 -18.87 -11.80
CA THR A 256 11.71 -20.12 -11.08
C THR A 256 10.80 -19.86 -9.87
N PRO A 257 9.54 -19.43 -10.07
CA PRO A 257 8.65 -19.01 -8.98
C PRO A 257 8.31 -20.10 -7.96
N HIS A 258 8.52 -21.37 -8.30
CA HIS A 258 8.34 -22.52 -7.40
C HIS A 258 9.65 -22.97 -6.73
N GLY A 259 10.75 -22.24 -6.95
CA GLY A 259 12.04 -22.48 -6.31
C GLY A 259 12.05 -22.09 -4.83
N ASN A 260 13.19 -22.32 -4.20
CA ASN A 260 13.40 -22.00 -2.78
C ASN A 260 13.97 -20.58 -2.62
N LEU A 261 13.58 -19.93 -1.52
CA LEU A 261 14.22 -18.69 -1.08
C LEU A 261 15.68 -18.93 -0.71
N THR A 262 16.54 -18.02 -1.13
CA THR A 262 17.95 -17.98 -0.75
C THR A 262 18.17 -16.81 0.20
N LEU A 263 18.69 -17.09 1.40
CA LEU A 263 19.07 -16.07 2.36
C LEU A 263 20.31 -15.32 1.85
N LEU A 264 20.24 -13.98 1.77
CA LEU A 264 21.40 -13.17 1.38
C LEU A 264 22.45 -13.12 2.50
N ALA A 265 22.00 -12.81 3.71
CA ALA A 265 22.79 -12.81 4.93
C ALA A 265 21.83 -12.91 6.13
N PRO A 266 22.21 -13.53 7.26
CA PRO A 266 21.43 -13.49 8.49
C PRO A 266 21.33 -12.06 9.06
N ARG A 267 20.20 -11.72 9.69
CA ARG A 267 20.03 -10.41 10.32
C ARG A 267 21.02 -10.16 11.44
N LYS A 268 21.53 -8.93 11.52
CA LYS A 268 22.41 -8.44 12.60
C LYS A 268 21.82 -7.15 13.17
N ARG A 269 21.65 -7.09 14.50
CA ARG A 269 21.03 -5.95 15.17
C ARG A 269 21.73 -4.64 14.79
N GLY A 270 20.94 -3.64 14.38
CA GLY A 270 21.44 -2.32 13.97
C GLY A 270 21.97 -2.26 12.53
N VAL A 271 21.97 -3.40 11.81
CA VAL A 271 22.43 -3.49 10.42
C VAL A 271 21.24 -3.61 9.47
N ARG A 272 21.23 -2.72 8.47
CA ARG A 272 20.27 -2.66 7.37
C ARG A 272 21.03 -2.74 6.05
N TYR A 273 20.55 -3.56 5.14
CA TYR A 273 21.09 -3.78 3.82
C TYR A 273 19.97 -4.00 2.78
N PHE A 274 20.20 -3.53 1.56
CA PHE A 274 19.22 -3.59 0.48
C PHE A 274 19.86 -4.08 -0.81
N LEU A 275 19.35 -5.21 -1.29
CA LEU A 275 19.78 -5.92 -2.49
C LEU A 275 19.16 -5.34 -3.75
N ASN A 276 20.01 -5.12 -4.75
CA ASN A 276 19.64 -5.04 -6.16
C ASN A 276 20.54 -5.96 -6.99
N HIS A 277 20.20 -6.15 -8.25
CA HIS A 277 20.95 -7.01 -9.16
C HIS A 277 21.01 -6.37 -10.54
N ARG A 278 22.16 -6.55 -11.20
CA ARG A 278 22.33 -6.25 -12.62
C ARG A 278 23.52 -7.02 -13.18
N GLN A 279 23.36 -7.58 -14.37
CA GLN A 279 24.47 -8.17 -15.15
C GLN A 279 25.27 -9.26 -14.39
N GLY A 280 24.61 -10.04 -13.54
CA GLY A 280 25.24 -11.13 -12.78
C GLY A 280 25.89 -10.68 -11.47
N GLU A 281 25.81 -9.41 -11.12
CA GLU A 281 26.36 -8.86 -9.87
C GLU A 281 25.24 -8.40 -8.94
N PHE A 282 25.38 -8.68 -7.65
CA PHE A 282 24.54 -8.09 -6.61
C PHE A 282 25.14 -6.79 -6.10
N PHE A 283 24.29 -5.78 -5.98
CA PHE A 283 24.58 -4.46 -5.44
C PHE A 283 23.87 -4.34 -4.09
N ILE A 284 24.63 -4.13 -3.02
CA ILE A 284 24.10 -4.14 -1.65
C ILE A 284 24.37 -2.78 -1.01
N LEU A 285 23.32 -2.00 -0.78
CA LEU A 285 23.40 -0.76 0.01
C LEU A 285 23.29 -1.13 1.49
N SER A 286 24.34 -0.97 2.29
CA SER A 286 24.38 -1.40 3.70
C SER A 286 24.92 -0.32 4.63
N ASN A 287 24.41 -0.25 5.87
CA ASN A 287 24.96 0.60 6.93
C ASN A 287 26.01 -0.11 7.82
N GLU A 288 26.38 -1.35 7.50
CA GLU A 288 27.37 -2.10 8.28
C GLU A 288 28.71 -1.37 8.29
N ASP A 289 29.18 -1.01 9.48
CA ASP A 289 30.38 -0.19 9.71
C ASP A 289 30.37 1.15 8.93
N ALA A 290 29.18 1.62 8.54
CA ALA A 290 28.99 2.82 7.73
C ALA A 290 27.62 3.46 8.04
N PRO A 291 27.50 4.33 9.07
CA PRO A 291 26.21 4.89 9.48
C PRO A 291 25.47 5.66 8.37
N ASN A 292 26.22 6.24 7.42
CA ASN A 292 25.68 6.92 6.23
C ASN A 292 25.55 6.00 5.00
N PHE A 293 25.58 4.69 5.22
CA PHE A 293 25.57 3.63 4.22
C PHE A 293 26.79 3.60 3.29
N LYS A 294 27.08 2.42 2.74
CA LYS A 294 28.04 2.15 1.67
C LYS A 294 27.42 1.18 0.67
N VAL A 295 27.89 1.20 -0.57
CA VAL A 295 27.54 0.20 -1.58
C VAL A 295 28.62 -0.87 -1.59
N MET A 296 28.19 -2.12 -1.52
CA MET A 296 29.03 -3.31 -1.62
C MET A 296 28.58 -4.14 -2.83
N PHE A 297 29.47 -4.99 -3.31
CA PHE A 297 29.22 -5.87 -4.44
C PHE A 297 29.65 -7.28 -4.05
N THR A 298 28.90 -8.30 -4.48
CA THR A 298 29.34 -9.68 -4.38
C THR A 298 29.93 -10.10 -5.73
N ALA A 299 31.19 -10.54 -5.73
CA ALA A 299 31.82 -11.17 -6.88
C ALA A 299 31.40 -12.64 -7.00
#